data_AF-A0A3M1KSU4-F1
#
_entry.id   AF-A0A3M1KSU4-F1
#
_cell.length_a   1.000
_cell.length_b   1.000
_cell.length_c   1.000
_cell.angle_alpha   90.00
_cell.angle_beta   90.00
_cell.angle_gamma   90.00
#
_symmetry.space_group_name_H-M   'P 1'
#
loop_
_entity.id
_entity.type
_entity.pdbx_description
1 polymer ?
#
loop_
_entity_poly.entity_id
_entity_poly.type
_entity_poly.pdbx_seq_one_letter_code
_entity_poly.pdbx_strand_id
1 'polypeptide(L)'
;SAVNVKAAPGVTLQQLKDDLTGVLRSHRRLKPREKENFSLNSLSMLASIMESIFGALSKAGWFIGGFAILVGIFSVANIMFVSVKERTNIIGIKKALGAKQYVILLEFLIESTILCIIGGAVGLVLVQGVLQLLEGTLPFEIFLSAGNVILGLGLSILIGILSGFIPALQAARMDPVVAIRS
;
A
#
# COMPACT_ATOMS: atom_id res chain seq x y z
N SER A 1 43.93 8.48 -11.22
CA SER A 1 43.24 7.47 -12.06
C SER A 1 42.18 6.79 -11.22
N ALA A 2 40.94 6.75 -11.70
CA ALA A 2 39.85 6.01 -11.06
C ALA A 2 39.70 4.64 -11.76
N VAL A 3 39.53 3.57 -11.00
CA VAL A 3 39.31 2.23 -11.51
C VAL A 3 37.98 1.74 -10.95
N ASN A 4 37.02 1.46 -11.82
CA ASN A 4 35.71 0.96 -11.43
C ASN A 4 35.77 -0.57 -11.33
N VAL A 5 35.37 -1.10 -10.18
CA VAL A 5 35.38 -2.54 -9.90
C VAL A 5 33.99 -2.96 -9.43
N LYS A 6 33.47 -4.07 -9.99
CA LYS A 6 32.15 -4.63 -9.66
C LYS A 6 32.32 -5.96 -8.94
N ALA A 7 31.56 -6.17 -7.87
CA ALA A 7 31.52 -7.45 -7.16
C ALA A 7 30.98 -8.57 -8.06
N ALA A 8 31.57 -9.76 -7.94
CA ALA A 8 30.97 -10.99 -8.48
C ALA A 8 29.66 -11.31 -7.75
N PRO A 9 28.69 -11.99 -8.40
CA PRO A 9 27.43 -12.36 -7.75
C PRO A 9 27.69 -13.20 -6.49
N GLY A 10 27.08 -12.80 -5.36
CA GLY A 10 27.24 -13.48 -4.05
C GLY A 10 28.33 -12.90 -3.14
N VAL A 11 29.15 -11.96 -3.60
CA VAL A 11 30.18 -11.29 -2.78
C VAL A 11 29.62 -10.00 -2.20
N THR A 12 29.73 -9.84 -0.88
CA THR A 12 29.29 -8.59 -0.23
C THR A 12 30.25 -7.43 -0.56
N LEU A 13 29.72 -6.21 -0.59
CA LEU A 13 30.54 -5.00 -0.82
C LEU A 13 31.65 -4.83 0.23
N GLN A 14 31.42 -5.31 1.46
CA GLN A 14 32.40 -5.29 2.53
C GLN A 14 33.59 -6.21 2.20
N GLN A 15 33.32 -7.47 1.84
CA GLN A 15 34.33 -8.43 1.43
C GLN A 15 35.14 -7.94 0.23
N LEU A 16 34.47 -7.37 -0.78
CA LEU A 16 35.16 -6.79 -1.94
C LEU A 16 36.09 -5.63 -1.53
N LYS A 17 35.67 -4.78 -0.60
CA LYS A 17 36.51 -3.68 -0.10
C LYS A 17 37.73 -4.21 0.64
N ASP A 18 37.56 -5.22 1.48
CA ASP A 18 38.65 -5.79 2.27
C ASP A 18 39.69 -6.46 1.36
N ASP A 19 39.24 -7.24 0.38
CA ASP A 19 40.09 -7.88 -0.63
C ASP A 19 40.83 -6.85 -1.49
N LEU A 20 40.12 -5.83 -1.98
CA LEU A 20 40.74 -4.75 -2.77
C LEU A 20 41.76 -3.95 -1.95
N THR A 21 41.49 -3.72 -0.67
CA THR A 21 42.43 -3.07 0.24
C THR A 21 43.70 -3.91 0.38
N GLY A 22 43.57 -5.22 0.57
CA GLY A 22 44.71 -6.14 0.63
C GLY A 22 45.56 -6.14 -0.66
N VAL A 23 44.91 -6.28 -1.82
CA VAL A 23 45.59 -6.28 -3.13
C VAL A 23 46.27 -4.94 -3.42
N LEU A 24 45.60 -3.82 -3.15
CA LEU A 24 46.16 -2.49 -3.39
C LEU A 24 47.33 -2.18 -2.46
N ARG A 25 47.27 -2.57 -1.18
CA ARG A 25 48.41 -2.41 -0.25
C ARG A 25 49.62 -3.24 -0.68
N SER A 26 49.39 -4.48 -1.13
CA SER A 26 50.44 -5.36 -1.67
C SER A 26 51.08 -4.77 -2.93
N HIS A 27 50.27 -4.36 -3.91
CA HIS A 27 50.76 -3.76 -5.16
C HIS A 27 51.49 -2.43 -4.94
N ARG A 28 51.02 -1.61 -3.99
CA ARG A 28 51.63 -0.31 -3.64
C ARG A 28 52.80 -0.43 -2.67
N ARG A 29 53.13 -1.65 -2.18
CA ARG A 29 54.19 -1.93 -1.20
C ARG A 29 54.11 -1.06 0.06
N LEU A 30 52.90 -0.79 0.52
CA LEU A 30 52.67 0.03 1.72
C LEU A 30 53.07 -0.75 2.98
N LYS A 31 53.83 -0.12 3.88
CA LYS A 31 54.23 -0.76 5.15
C LYS A 31 53.01 -0.98 6.07
N PRO A 32 53.06 -1.92 7.03
CA PRO A 32 51.93 -2.23 7.91
C PRO A 32 51.41 -1.03 8.72
N ARG A 33 52.27 -0.05 9.03
CA ARG A 33 51.93 1.18 9.78
C ARG A 33 51.71 2.41 8.90
N GLU A 34 51.85 2.29 7.59
CA GLU A 34 51.74 3.42 6.67
C GLU A 34 50.26 3.70 6.35
N LYS A 35 49.89 4.99 6.36
CA LYS A 35 48.53 5.42 6.02
C LYS A 35 48.26 5.18 4.55
N GLU A 36 47.03 4.81 4.24
CA GLU A 36 46.59 4.52 2.88
C GLU A 36 46.60 5.80 2.04
N ASN A 37 47.12 5.71 0.81
CA ASN A 37 47.15 6.79 -0.17
C ASN A 37 46.12 6.58 -1.30
N PHE A 38 45.16 5.67 -1.09
CA PHE A 38 44.05 5.38 -1.99
C PHE A 38 42.73 5.48 -1.21
N SER A 39 41.64 5.80 -1.90
CA SER A 39 40.31 5.81 -1.32
C SER A 39 39.39 4.88 -2.11
N LEU A 40 38.73 3.96 -1.41
CA LEU A 40 37.72 3.08 -1.97
C LEU A 40 36.34 3.76 -1.81
N ASN A 41 36.02 4.65 -2.75
CA ASN A 41 34.70 5.26 -2.81
C ASN A 41 33.70 4.25 -3.37
N SER A 42 32.88 3.71 -2.48
CA SER A 42 31.75 2.88 -2.87
C SER A 42 30.56 3.76 -3.25
N LEU A 43 29.99 3.53 -4.44
CA LEU A 43 28.64 3.98 -4.81
C LEU A 43 27.58 3.59 -3.75
N SER A 44 27.89 2.61 -2.89
CA SER A 44 27.05 2.18 -1.78
C SER A 44 26.76 3.27 -0.74
N MET A 45 27.63 4.27 -0.56
CA MET A 45 27.35 5.35 0.39
C MET A 45 26.22 6.25 -0.13
N LEU A 46 26.26 6.58 -1.43
CA LEU A 46 25.18 7.32 -2.07
C LEU A 46 23.89 6.50 -2.11
N ALA A 47 23.99 5.20 -2.43
CA ALA A 47 22.85 4.28 -2.40
C ALA A 47 22.22 4.19 -1.00
N SER A 48 23.03 4.09 0.06
CA SER A 48 22.52 4.00 1.45
C SER A 48 21.81 5.27 1.92
N ILE A 49 22.25 6.45 1.43
CA ILE A 49 21.56 7.72 1.72
C ILE A 49 20.21 7.74 1.02
N MET A 50 20.18 7.37 -0.27
CA MET A 50 18.93 7.29 -1.03
C MET A 50 17.95 6.28 -0.39
N GLU A 51 18.43 5.09 -0.05
CA GLU A 51 17.63 4.06 0.62
C GLU A 51 17.07 4.54 1.96
N SER A 52 17.85 5.32 2.72
CA SER A 52 17.40 5.92 3.98
C SER A 52 16.30 6.96 3.76
N ILE A 53 16.41 7.81 2.73
CA ILE A 53 15.41 8.82 2.37
C ILE A 53 14.12 8.14 1.88
N PHE A 54 14.21 7.21 0.92
CA PHE A 54 13.06 6.47 0.42
C PHE A 54 12.42 5.60 1.51
N GLY A 55 13.21 5.04 2.43
CA GLY A 55 12.72 4.32 3.59
C GLY A 55 11.95 5.21 4.56
N ALA A 56 12.40 6.44 4.81
CA ALA A 56 11.67 7.42 5.61
C ALA A 56 10.37 7.86 4.91
N LEU A 57 10.43 8.12 3.60
CA LEU A 57 9.26 8.52 2.81
C LEU A 57 8.22 7.41 2.74
N SER A 58 8.65 6.15 2.58
CA SER A 58 7.78 4.97 2.61
C SER A 58 7.07 4.83 3.96
N LYS A 59 7.80 4.98 5.08
CA LYS A 59 7.18 4.97 6.42
C LYS A 59 6.17 6.09 6.63
N ALA A 60 6.51 7.31 6.20
CA ALA A 60 5.57 8.43 6.25
C ALA A 60 4.34 8.18 5.36
N GLY A 61 4.53 7.62 4.18
CA GLY A 61 3.46 7.22 3.26
C GLY A 61 2.53 6.17 3.86
N TRP A 62 3.08 5.16 4.53
CA TRP A 62 2.28 4.17 5.26
C TRP A 62 1.47 4.80 6.40
N PHE A 63 2.05 5.76 7.12
CA PHE A 63 1.34 6.46 8.18
C PHE A 63 0.17 7.29 7.64
N ILE A 64 0.42 8.16 6.66
CA ILE A 64 -0.60 9.01 6.05
C ILE A 64 -1.66 8.17 5.33
N GLY A 65 -1.23 7.14 4.59
CA GLY A 65 -2.10 6.19 3.92
C GLY A 65 -2.98 5.42 4.91
N GLY A 66 -2.43 5.02 6.05
CA GLY A 66 -3.20 4.40 7.14
C GLY A 66 -4.31 5.30 7.67
N PHE A 67 -4.03 6.59 7.90
CA PHE A 67 -5.06 7.56 8.29
C PHE A 67 -6.11 7.76 7.20
N ALA A 68 -5.70 7.86 5.94
CA ALA A 68 -6.63 7.97 4.81
C ALA A 68 -7.57 6.76 4.71
N ILE A 69 -7.04 5.54 4.95
CA ILE A 69 -7.82 4.32 5.01
C ILE A 69 -8.85 4.37 6.15
N LEU A 70 -8.44 4.79 7.36
CA LEU A 70 -9.35 4.93 8.49
C LEU A 70 -10.50 5.89 8.17
N VAL A 71 -10.19 7.08 7.65
CA VAL A 71 -11.21 8.05 7.22
C VAL A 71 -12.13 7.47 6.15
N GLY A 72 -11.56 6.73 5.19
CA GLY A 72 -12.32 6.02 4.16
C GLY A 72 -13.31 5.00 4.73
N ILE A 73 -12.89 4.19 5.71
CA ILE A 73 -13.75 3.21 6.39
C ILE A 73 -14.95 3.92 7.02
N PHE A 74 -14.73 5.01 7.76
CA PHE A 74 -15.81 5.77 8.39
C PHE A 74 -16.74 6.43 7.36
N SER A 75 -16.19 6.95 6.27
CA SER A 75 -16.98 7.57 5.20
C SER A 75 -17.94 6.58 4.54
N VAL A 76 -17.43 5.41 4.13
CA VAL A 76 -18.24 4.35 3.51
C VAL A 76 -19.25 3.79 4.50
N ALA A 77 -18.85 3.57 5.76
CA ALA A 77 -19.76 3.09 6.79
C ALA A 77 -20.94 4.06 7.01
N ASN A 78 -20.69 5.37 7.01
CA ASN A 78 -21.74 6.38 7.15
C ASN A 78 -22.75 6.34 5.99
N ILE A 79 -22.26 6.22 4.74
CA ILE A 79 -23.12 6.05 3.57
C ILE A 79 -23.96 4.78 3.71
N MET A 80 -23.36 3.68 4.16
CA MET A 80 -24.08 2.42 4.38
C MET A 80 -25.15 2.53 5.48
N PHE A 81 -24.90 3.26 6.57
CA PHE A 81 -25.93 3.51 7.58
C PHE A 81 -27.14 4.25 7.00
N VAL A 82 -26.91 5.26 6.17
CA VAL A 82 -27.98 5.99 5.49
C VAL A 82 -28.72 5.07 4.51
N SER A 83 -28.00 4.30 3.69
CA SER A 83 -28.61 3.38 2.73
C SER A 83 -29.46 2.30 3.39
N VAL A 84 -29.06 1.78 4.56
CA VAL A 84 -29.85 0.82 5.33
C VAL A 84 -31.14 1.47 5.81
N LYS A 85 -31.07 2.71 6.30
CA LYS A 85 -32.25 3.45 6.77
C LYS A 85 -33.24 3.72 5.65
N GLU A 86 -32.77 4.15 4.48
CA GLU A 86 -33.62 4.38 3.30
C GLU A 86 -34.32 3.11 2.81
N ARG A 87 -33.67 1.94 2.96
CA ARG A 87 -34.19 0.65 2.50
C ARG A 87 -34.86 -0.18 3.62
N THR A 88 -35.11 0.40 4.80
CA THR A 88 -35.69 -0.28 5.98
C THR A 88 -36.98 -1.04 5.65
N ASN A 89 -37.95 -0.39 5.00
CA ASN A 89 -39.23 -1.00 4.61
C ASN A 89 -39.04 -2.22 3.70
N ILE A 90 -38.17 -2.10 2.70
CA ILE A 90 -37.89 -3.16 1.74
C ILE A 90 -37.24 -4.36 2.44
N ILE A 91 -36.28 -4.11 3.34
CA ILE A 91 -35.65 -5.14 4.18
C ILE A 91 -36.71 -5.85 5.04
N GLY A 92 -37.62 -5.08 5.65
CA GLY A 92 -38.75 -5.61 6.43
C GLY A 92 -39.62 -6.57 5.63
N ILE A 93 -40.03 -6.18 4.42
CA ILE A 93 -40.82 -7.02 3.51
C ILE A 93 -40.04 -8.29 3.13
N LYS A 94 -38.75 -8.19 2.76
CA LYS A 94 -37.92 -9.37 2.45
C LYS A 94 -37.87 -10.35 3.62
N LYS A 95 -37.69 -9.85 4.85
CA LYS A 95 -37.64 -10.68 6.06
C LYS A 95 -39.00 -11.29 6.39
N ALA A 96 -40.10 -10.57 6.21
CA ALA A 96 -41.46 -11.10 6.41
C ALA A 96 -41.79 -12.23 5.43
N LEU A 97 -41.23 -12.18 4.21
CA LEU A 97 -41.31 -13.25 3.21
C LEU A 97 -40.34 -14.42 3.47
N GLY A 98 -39.58 -14.39 4.57
CA GLY A 98 -38.69 -15.48 4.99
C GLY A 98 -37.23 -15.35 4.58
N ALA A 99 -36.77 -14.16 4.13
CA ALA A 99 -35.36 -13.95 3.84
C ALA A 99 -34.49 -14.16 5.10
N LYS A 100 -33.49 -15.04 4.98
CA LYS A 100 -32.56 -15.33 6.08
C LYS A 100 -31.64 -14.14 6.33
N GLN A 101 -31.25 -13.93 7.59
CA GLN A 101 -30.39 -12.81 7.99
C GLN A 101 -29.08 -12.73 7.19
N TYR A 102 -28.47 -13.89 6.86
CA TYR A 102 -27.23 -13.92 6.10
C TYR A 102 -27.38 -13.42 4.66
N VAL A 103 -28.57 -13.55 4.05
CA VAL A 103 -28.82 -13.10 2.67
C VAL A 103 -28.75 -11.57 2.63
N ILE A 104 -29.39 -10.93 3.59
CA ILE A 104 -29.38 -9.46 3.74
C ILE A 104 -27.99 -8.97 4.11
N LEU A 105 -27.30 -9.67 5.00
CA LEU A 105 -25.92 -9.36 5.35
C LEU A 105 -25.01 -9.37 4.11
N LEU A 106 -25.08 -10.42 3.29
CA LEU A 106 -24.27 -10.54 2.07
C LEU A 106 -24.64 -9.49 1.03
N GLU A 107 -25.91 -9.13 0.87
CA GLU A 107 -26.36 -8.09 -0.07
C GLU A 107 -25.63 -6.76 0.21
N PHE A 108 -25.65 -6.30 1.46
CA PHE A 108 -24.99 -5.05 1.86
C PHE A 108 -23.45 -5.15 1.88
N LEU A 109 -22.89 -6.31 2.26
CA LEU A 109 -21.44 -6.52 2.20
C LEU A 109 -20.93 -6.49 0.75
N ILE A 110 -21.66 -7.09 -0.19
CA ILE A 110 -21.31 -7.06 -1.60
C ILE A 110 -21.46 -5.63 -2.14
N GLU A 111 -22.53 -4.91 -1.79
CA GLU A 111 -22.75 -3.52 -2.22
C GLU A 111 -21.60 -2.60 -1.76
N SER A 112 -21.24 -2.65 -0.47
CA SER A 112 -20.12 -1.88 0.08
C SER A 112 -18.76 -2.27 -0.52
N THR A 113 -18.52 -3.56 -0.71
CA THR A 113 -17.28 -4.06 -1.33
C THR A 113 -17.16 -3.58 -2.78
N ILE A 114 -18.24 -3.65 -3.57
CA ILE A 114 -18.25 -3.17 -4.95
C ILE A 114 -17.97 -1.65 -5.00
N LEU A 115 -18.61 -0.87 -4.13
CA LEU A 115 -18.35 0.58 -4.05
C LEU A 115 -16.87 0.88 -3.75
N CYS A 116 -16.25 0.15 -2.81
CA CYS A 116 -14.84 0.31 -2.51
C CYS A 116 -13.92 -0.16 -3.65
N ILE A 117 -14.24 -1.24 -4.35
CA ILE A 117 -13.47 -1.70 -5.52
C ILE A 117 -13.53 -0.65 -6.63
N ILE A 118 -14.71 -0.10 -6.93
CA ILE A 118 -14.87 0.95 -7.95
C ILE A 118 -14.06 2.18 -7.54
N GLY A 119 -14.19 2.63 -6.28
CA GLY A 119 -13.40 3.75 -5.77
C GLY A 119 -11.89 3.50 -5.84
N GLY A 120 -11.45 2.28 -5.50
CA GLY A 120 -10.05 1.85 -5.61
C GLY A 120 -9.54 1.83 -7.05
N ALA A 121 -10.34 1.32 -7.99
CA ALA A 121 -10.02 1.31 -9.41
C ALA A 121 -9.90 2.73 -9.97
N VAL A 122 -10.84 3.62 -9.63
CA VAL A 122 -10.79 5.04 -10.00
C VAL A 122 -9.55 5.70 -9.39
N GLY A 123 -9.25 5.43 -8.12
CA GLY A 123 -8.05 5.92 -7.46
C GLY A 123 -6.76 5.49 -8.17
N LEU A 124 -6.66 4.21 -8.59
CA LEU A 124 -5.51 3.70 -9.35
C LEU A 124 -5.36 4.40 -10.70
N VAL A 125 -6.46 4.65 -11.42
CA VAL A 125 -6.44 5.41 -12.68
C VAL A 125 -5.96 6.83 -12.45
N LEU A 126 -6.42 7.49 -11.38
CA LEU A 126 -5.95 8.84 -11.02
C LEU A 126 -4.46 8.85 -10.69
N VAL A 127 -3.96 7.87 -9.93
CA VAL A 127 -2.52 7.76 -9.64
C VAL A 127 -1.73 7.59 -10.94
N GLN A 128 -2.17 6.70 -11.83
CA GLN A 128 -1.51 6.51 -13.13
C GLN A 128 -1.49 7.81 -13.96
N GLY A 129 -2.59 8.57 -13.97
CA GLY A 129 -2.65 9.86 -14.66
C GLY A 129 -1.69 10.88 -14.07
N VAL A 130 -1.57 10.95 -12.74
CA VAL A 130 -0.59 11.83 -12.07
C VAL A 130 0.84 11.42 -12.41
N LEU A 131 1.15 10.11 -12.41
CA LEU A 131 2.48 9.62 -12.77
C LEU A 131 2.88 10.00 -14.20
N GLN A 132 1.95 9.89 -15.16
CA GLN A 132 2.18 10.30 -16.55
C GLN A 132 2.39 11.82 -16.68
N LEU A 133 1.68 12.64 -15.90
CA LEU A 133 1.86 14.10 -15.91
C LEU A 133 3.22 14.53 -15.32
N LEU A 134 3.78 13.74 -14.40
CA LEU A 134 5.08 14.01 -13.79
C LEU A 134 6.25 13.41 -14.59
N GLU A 135 5.96 12.60 -15.62
CA GLU A 135 6.97 11.96 -16.46
C GLU A 135 7.87 13.03 -17.13
N GLY A 136 9.19 12.90 -16.95
CA GLY A 136 10.18 13.85 -17.46
C GLY A 136 10.40 15.12 -16.62
N THR A 137 9.59 15.37 -15.57
CA THR A 137 9.82 16.50 -14.64
C THR A 137 10.75 16.13 -13.49
N LEU A 138 10.73 14.86 -13.07
CA LEU A 138 11.56 14.33 -12.00
C LEU A 138 12.83 13.68 -12.56
N PRO A 139 13.96 13.77 -11.84
CA PRO A 139 15.20 13.11 -12.24
C PRO A 139 15.20 11.59 -12.01
N PHE A 140 14.07 11.02 -11.58
CA PHE A 140 13.89 9.59 -11.29
C PHE A 140 12.52 9.13 -11.77
N GLU A 141 12.45 7.87 -12.20
CA GLU A 141 11.21 7.24 -12.64
C GLU A 141 10.40 6.72 -11.44
N ILE A 142 9.13 7.10 -11.37
CA ILE A 142 8.17 6.54 -10.43
C ILE A 142 7.23 5.64 -11.23
N PHE A 143 7.25 4.35 -10.95
CA PHE A 143 6.38 3.38 -11.63
C PHE A 143 5.42 2.71 -10.65
N LEU A 144 4.23 2.43 -11.16
CA LEU A 144 3.20 1.70 -10.44
C LEU A 144 3.37 0.21 -10.72
N SER A 145 4.00 -0.52 -9.78
CA SER A 145 4.18 -1.97 -9.92
C SER A 145 2.85 -2.73 -9.87
N ALA A 146 2.74 -3.80 -10.65
CA ALA A 146 1.59 -4.72 -10.60
C ALA A 146 1.33 -5.26 -9.18
N GLY A 147 2.37 -5.44 -8.37
CA GLY A 147 2.23 -5.82 -6.96
C GLY A 147 1.47 -4.77 -6.12
N ASN A 148 1.74 -3.48 -6.36
CA ASN A 148 1.08 -2.39 -5.65
C ASN A 148 -0.38 -2.22 -6.10
N VAL A 149 -0.68 -2.49 -7.38
CA VAL A 149 -2.05 -2.54 -7.90
C VAL A 149 -2.87 -3.61 -7.17
N ILE A 150 -2.33 -4.83 -7.10
CA ILE A 150 -3.00 -5.95 -6.44
C ILE A 150 -3.19 -5.68 -4.95
N LEU A 151 -2.17 -5.12 -4.28
CA LEU A 151 -2.30 -4.70 -2.88
C LEU A 151 -3.37 -3.62 -2.69
N GLY A 152 -3.43 -2.61 -3.57
CA GLY A 152 -4.44 -1.57 -3.53
C GLY A 152 -5.86 -2.12 -3.68
N LEU A 153 -6.09 -2.97 -4.68
CA LEU A 153 -7.39 -3.63 -4.88
C LEU A 153 -7.74 -4.57 -3.72
N GLY A 154 -6.78 -5.32 -3.19
CA GLY A 154 -6.96 -6.17 -2.02
C GLY A 154 -7.35 -5.36 -0.77
N LEU A 155 -6.72 -4.21 -0.56
CA LEU A 155 -7.09 -3.28 0.50
C LEU A 155 -8.50 -2.72 0.30
N SER A 156 -8.89 -2.36 -0.93
CA SER A 156 -10.25 -1.91 -1.22
C SER A 156 -11.31 -2.95 -0.85
N ILE A 157 -11.07 -4.23 -1.12
CA ILE A 157 -11.97 -5.32 -0.72
C ILE A 157 -12.07 -5.38 0.80
N LEU A 158 -10.94 -5.39 1.48
CA LEU A 158 -10.88 -5.47 2.94
C LEU A 158 -11.58 -4.28 3.61
N ILE A 159 -11.36 -3.07 3.10
CA ILE A 159 -12.00 -1.83 3.57
C ILE A 159 -13.51 -1.87 3.34
N GLY A 160 -13.97 -2.36 2.19
CA GLY A 160 -15.39 -2.52 1.89
C GLY A 160 -16.08 -3.46 2.88
N ILE A 161 -15.46 -4.61 3.16
CA ILE A 161 -15.98 -5.56 4.15
C ILE A 161 -16.01 -4.94 5.54
N LEU A 162 -14.91 -4.33 6.00
CA LEU A 162 -14.83 -3.76 7.35
C LEU A 162 -15.82 -2.61 7.57
N SER A 163 -15.96 -1.71 6.58
CA SER A 163 -16.87 -0.57 6.65
C SER A 163 -18.34 -0.98 6.55
N GLY A 164 -18.66 -1.97 5.70
CA GLY A 164 -20.02 -2.48 5.51
C GLY A 164 -20.51 -3.43 6.60
N PHE A 165 -19.61 -4.06 7.37
CA PHE A 165 -19.99 -5.15 8.29
C PHE A 165 -20.99 -4.72 9.36
N ILE A 166 -20.72 -3.62 10.08
CA ILE A 166 -21.60 -3.13 11.15
C ILE A 166 -22.99 -2.74 10.61
N PRO A 167 -23.12 -1.87 9.59
CA PRO A 167 -24.44 -1.50 9.06
C PRO A 167 -25.18 -2.70 8.44
N ALA A 168 -24.48 -3.59 7.73
CA ALA A 168 -25.08 -4.81 7.18
C ALA A 168 -25.63 -5.73 8.28
N LEU A 169 -24.91 -5.85 9.41
CA LEU A 169 -25.36 -6.64 10.56
C LEU A 169 -26.61 -6.03 11.21
N GLN A 170 -26.69 -4.70 11.29
CA GLN A 170 -27.89 -4.01 11.78
C GLN A 170 -29.09 -4.26 10.87
N ALA A 171 -28.92 -4.14 9.55
CA ALA A 171 -29.95 -4.46 8.56
C ALA A 171 -30.44 -5.90 8.69
N ALA A 172 -29.50 -6.85 8.78
CA ALA A 172 -29.79 -8.28 8.89
C ALA A 172 -30.58 -8.65 10.16
N ARG A 173 -30.39 -7.92 11.26
CA ARG A 173 -31.04 -8.19 12.57
C ARG A 173 -32.33 -7.40 12.81
N MET A 174 -32.75 -6.54 11.90
CA MET A 174 -33.94 -5.70 12.04
C MET A 174 -35.24 -6.52 12.16
N ASP A 175 -36.15 -6.14 13.06
CA ASP A 175 -37.46 -6.81 13.21
C ASP A 175 -38.38 -6.48 12.01
N PRO A 176 -38.90 -7.47 11.28
CA PRO A 176 -39.73 -7.23 10.09
C PRO A 176 -41.00 -6.43 10.39
N VAL A 177 -41.63 -6.61 11.57
CA VAL A 177 -42.89 -5.92 11.90
C VAL A 177 -42.64 -4.43 12.12
N VAL A 178 -41.55 -4.10 12.83
CA VAL A 178 -41.14 -2.72 13.07
C VAL A 178 -40.68 -2.06 11.76
N ALA A 179 -39.92 -2.81 10.96
CA ALA A 179 -39.36 -2.33 9.70
C ALA A 179 -40.41 -1.92 8.66
N ILE A 180 -41.56 -2.62 8.60
CA ILE A 180 -42.65 -2.34 7.65
C ILE A 180 -43.54 -1.17 8.11
N ARG A 181 -43.56 -0.88 9.41
CA ARG A 181 -44.40 0.17 10.01
C ARG A 181 -43.75 1.55 9.99
N SER A 182 -42.45 1.63 9.70
CA SER A 182 -41.61 2.84 9.81
C SER A 182 -41.42 3.51 8.46
#